data_AF-A0AAQ4EKY5-F1
#
_entry.id   AF-A0AAQ4EKY5-F1
#
_cell.length_a   1.000
_cell.length_b   1.000
_cell.length_c   1.000
_cell.angle_alpha   90.00
_cell.angle_beta   90.00
_cell.angle_gamma   90.00
#
_symmetry.space_group_name_H-M   'P 1'
#
loop_
_entity.id
_entity.type
_entity.pdbx_description
1 polymer ?
#
loop_
_entity_poly.entity_id
_entity_poly.type
_entity_poly.pdbx_seq_one_letter_code
_entity_poly.pdbx_strand_id
1 'polypeptide(L)'
;MAVCRSFMDGKYAASRLRSGAEPKFRRFVRYWPHYFDYDREQDTIAVARHSPSSAADEWVVRYLALRIEESPSGCLAIGEEPVAAWGTLLPTAMARHFGVLYAGDLLRFLRLHSADFILDGDVARLSESRCQWNVAQRVREESLLFFFVDLLQKIGATEDAPCPIRTVCKYLSFIKSQDKTLLNDGYNLSLRVFFVLNHDVFVTTGWGVFLRNRDPRYGAALFLKQLVKRLVRIYGSRSSGQAPKVTVEELALIAKHSSSPLAQYFVDSAENQVRAIARRYPAMFHVSERGDQLWLRDACPPWPENGWNAGAESSAVAYFTDVLLHVGATSLSRAICFNNIVGAVSAAPASCKTYLESVYPALEVIDFFHLHPSVFDLSSVNRVFLKNVEVMPPAAPAGAGGQSDGA
;
A
#
# COMPACT_ATOMS: atom_id res chain seq x y z
N MET A 1 41.37 -8.19 7.25
CA MET A 1 41.25 -9.68 7.20
C MET A 1 40.76 -10.29 8.51
N ALA A 2 41.38 -10.04 9.67
CA ALA A 2 40.95 -10.61 10.96
C ALA A 2 39.51 -10.21 11.37
N VAL A 3 39.13 -8.95 11.15
CA VAL A 3 37.76 -8.45 11.41
C VAL A 3 36.72 -9.13 10.48
N CYS A 4 37.02 -9.30 9.19
CA CYS A 4 36.13 -10.06 8.30
C CYS A 4 36.09 -11.57 8.62
N ARG A 5 37.20 -12.14 9.12
CA ARG A 5 37.24 -13.52 9.64
C ARG A 5 36.36 -13.67 10.88
N SER A 6 36.30 -12.67 11.76
CA SER A 6 35.39 -12.67 12.90
C SER A 6 33.93 -12.42 12.53
N PHE A 7 33.63 -11.93 11.32
CA PHE A 7 32.26 -11.78 10.79
C PHE A 7 31.79 -12.97 9.95
N MET A 8 32.68 -13.74 9.30
CA MET A 8 32.29 -14.86 8.42
C MET A 8 32.92 -16.17 8.88
N ASP A 9 32.28 -16.87 9.83
CA ASP A 9 32.66 -18.24 10.17
C ASP A 9 31.47 -19.18 9.95
N GLY A 10 31.72 -20.22 9.15
CA GLY A 10 30.72 -21.08 8.55
C GLY A 10 31.26 -21.79 7.30
N LYS A 11 30.81 -23.02 7.05
CA LYS A 11 31.34 -23.93 6.00
C LYS A 11 31.48 -23.29 4.60
N TYR A 12 30.64 -22.31 4.26
CA TYR A 12 30.67 -21.61 2.97
C TYR A 12 31.84 -20.62 2.87
N ALA A 13 32.07 -19.81 3.91
CA ALA A 13 33.20 -18.88 3.99
C ALA A 13 34.53 -19.58 4.28
N ALA A 14 34.50 -20.67 5.07
CA ALA A 14 35.67 -21.48 5.41
C ALA A 14 36.42 -22.01 4.19
N SER A 15 35.74 -22.31 3.08
CA SER A 15 36.37 -22.71 1.81
C SER A 15 37.15 -21.58 1.13
N ARG A 16 36.71 -20.33 1.32
CA ARG A 16 37.31 -19.11 0.74
C ARG A 16 38.30 -18.42 1.68
N LEU A 17 38.34 -18.83 2.95
CA LEU A 17 39.20 -18.29 4.01
C LEU A 17 40.38 -19.21 4.38
N ARG A 18 40.59 -20.33 3.66
CA ARG A 18 41.77 -21.20 3.83
C ARG A 18 43.05 -20.44 3.46
N SER A 19 44.17 -20.80 4.08
CA SER A 19 45.50 -20.32 3.67
C SER A 19 45.72 -20.58 2.18
N GLY A 20 46.07 -19.54 1.41
CA GLY A 20 46.23 -19.59 -0.06
C GLY A 20 44.97 -19.21 -0.85
N ALA A 21 43.82 -18.96 -0.20
CA ALA A 21 42.58 -18.52 -0.84
C ALA A 21 42.41 -16.99 -0.89
N GLU A 22 43.40 -16.22 -0.44
CA GLU A 22 43.39 -14.75 -0.36
C GLU A 22 43.00 -14.08 -1.70
N PRO A 23 43.44 -14.54 -2.89
CA PRO A 23 42.99 -13.97 -4.15
C PRO A 23 41.50 -14.21 -4.44
N LYS A 24 40.98 -15.40 -4.07
CA LYS A 24 39.54 -15.74 -4.22
C LYS A 24 38.69 -14.95 -3.22
N PHE A 25 39.20 -14.72 -2.02
CA PHE A 25 38.55 -13.89 -1.01
C PHE A 25 38.53 -12.41 -1.40
N ARG A 26 39.65 -11.82 -1.83
CA ARG A 26 39.70 -10.45 -2.36
C ARG A 26 38.74 -10.27 -3.55
N ARG A 27 38.68 -11.27 -4.45
CA ARG A 27 37.72 -11.28 -5.56
C ARG A 27 36.27 -11.36 -5.08
N PHE A 28 35.98 -12.18 -4.08
CA PHE A 28 34.66 -12.23 -3.44
C PHE A 28 34.27 -10.89 -2.83
N VAL A 29 35.11 -10.28 -1.99
CA VAL A 29 34.82 -8.99 -1.35
C VAL A 29 34.58 -7.89 -2.41
N ARG A 30 35.40 -7.87 -3.48
CA ARG A 30 35.22 -6.94 -4.61
C ARG A 30 33.90 -7.14 -5.38
N TYR A 31 33.35 -8.35 -5.41
CA TYR A 31 32.06 -8.63 -6.04
C TYR A 31 30.85 -8.28 -5.15
N TRP A 32 31.08 -7.94 -3.89
CA TRP A 32 30.04 -7.62 -2.92
C TRP A 32 30.28 -6.25 -2.27
N PRO A 33 30.41 -5.17 -3.07
CA PRO A 33 30.71 -3.83 -2.56
C PRO A 33 29.60 -3.27 -1.65
N HIS A 34 28.39 -3.84 -1.73
CA HIS A 34 27.27 -3.51 -0.85
C HIS A 34 27.38 -4.08 0.57
N TYR A 35 28.45 -4.81 0.89
CA TYR A 35 28.66 -5.42 2.21
C TYR A 35 30.02 -5.04 2.81
N PHE A 36 30.98 -4.71 1.96
CA PHE A 36 32.37 -4.52 2.36
C PHE A 36 33.00 -3.35 1.60
N ASP A 37 33.65 -2.47 2.35
CA ASP A 37 34.60 -1.49 1.80
C ASP A 37 35.97 -2.16 1.76
N TYR A 38 36.51 -2.35 0.56
CA TYR A 38 37.87 -2.85 0.37
C TYR A 38 38.80 -1.70 -0.01
N ASP A 39 39.71 -1.38 0.91
CA ASP A 39 40.81 -0.44 0.67
C ASP A 39 41.94 -1.17 -0.06
N ARG A 40 42.20 -0.76 -1.32
CA ARG A 40 43.24 -1.35 -2.16
C ARG A 40 44.65 -0.96 -1.74
N GLU A 41 44.81 0.23 -1.16
CA GLU A 41 46.12 0.79 -0.81
C GLU A 41 46.62 0.19 0.50
N GLN A 42 45.71 -0.02 1.45
CA GLN A 42 46.03 -0.59 2.75
C GLN A 42 45.80 -2.11 2.84
N ASP A 43 45.23 -2.73 1.79
CA ASP A 43 44.77 -4.13 1.77
C ASP A 43 43.88 -4.48 2.99
N THR A 44 43.08 -3.51 3.43
CA THR A 44 42.13 -3.67 4.54
C THR A 44 40.70 -3.83 4.01
N ILE A 45 39.87 -4.49 4.80
CA ILE A 45 38.44 -4.67 4.51
C ILE A 45 37.68 -4.23 5.75
N ALA A 46 36.73 -3.33 5.57
CA ALA A 46 35.77 -2.92 6.58
C ALA A 46 34.35 -3.31 6.15
N VAL A 47 33.43 -3.45 7.10
CA VAL A 47 32.00 -3.47 6.79
C VAL A 47 31.62 -2.06 6.37
N ALA A 48 30.96 -1.92 5.23
CA ALA A 48 30.62 -0.61 4.72
C ALA A 48 29.61 0.08 5.66
N ARG A 49 29.99 1.21 6.26
CA ARG A 49 29.24 1.89 7.34
C ARG A 49 27.89 2.46 6.89
N HIS A 50 27.68 2.58 5.58
CA HIS A 50 26.43 3.02 4.94
C HIS A 50 25.94 2.01 3.89
N SER A 51 26.26 0.72 4.09
CA SER A 51 25.97 -0.29 3.10
C SER A 51 24.53 -0.81 3.20
N PRO A 52 23.94 -1.31 2.11
CA PRO A 52 22.69 -2.07 2.11
C PRO A 52 22.63 -3.20 3.16
N SER A 53 23.77 -3.62 3.71
CA SER A 53 23.86 -4.58 4.81
C SER A 53 23.25 -4.08 6.13
N SER A 54 23.34 -2.79 6.46
CA SER A 54 22.80 -2.27 7.73
C SER A 54 21.28 -2.24 7.71
N ALA A 55 20.69 -1.81 6.58
CA ALA A 55 19.25 -1.92 6.36
C ALA A 55 18.80 -3.39 6.39
N ALA A 56 19.58 -4.31 5.80
CA ALA A 56 19.24 -5.72 5.81
C ALA A 56 19.40 -6.40 7.19
N ASP A 57 20.34 -5.95 8.02
CA ASP A 57 20.41 -6.34 9.44
C ASP A 57 19.14 -5.89 10.16
N GLU A 58 18.79 -4.62 9.99
CA GLU A 58 17.60 -4.02 10.58
C GLU A 58 16.32 -4.77 10.19
N TRP A 59 16.22 -5.26 8.94
CA TRP A 59 15.10 -6.11 8.53
C TRP A 59 15.02 -7.41 9.31
N VAL A 60 16.16 -8.07 9.54
CA VAL A 60 16.21 -9.33 10.30
C VAL A 60 15.89 -9.06 11.77
N VAL A 61 16.44 -7.98 12.36
CA VAL A 61 16.13 -7.56 13.74
C VAL A 61 14.62 -7.34 13.89
N ARG A 62 14.01 -6.55 12.98
CA ARG A 62 12.55 -6.32 12.99
C ARG A 62 11.76 -7.59 12.84
N TYR A 63 12.15 -8.47 11.91
CA TYR A 63 11.44 -9.72 11.70
C TYR A 63 11.45 -10.59 12.96
N LEU A 64 12.62 -10.76 13.60
CA LEU A 64 12.73 -11.51 14.85
C LEU A 64 11.97 -10.83 15.99
N ALA A 65 11.98 -9.50 16.06
CA ALA A 65 11.17 -8.76 17.03
C ALA A 65 9.67 -9.05 16.87
N LEU A 66 9.17 -9.06 15.64
CA LEU A 66 7.78 -9.45 15.38
C LEU A 66 7.50 -10.89 15.85
N ARG A 67 8.42 -11.83 15.61
CA ARG A 67 8.27 -13.22 16.11
C ARG A 67 8.24 -13.31 17.63
N ILE A 68 9.04 -12.49 18.32
CA ILE A 68 9.03 -12.41 19.79
C ILE A 68 7.71 -11.82 20.28
N GLU A 69 7.23 -10.74 19.64
CA GLU A 69 5.95 -10.09 19.96
C GLU A 69 4.73 -11.00 19.70
N GLU A 70 4.77 -11.84 18.66
CA GLU A 70 3.75 -12.85 18.35
C GLU A 70 3.79 -14.07 19.29
N SER A 71 4.93 -14.32 19.94
CA SER A 71 5.13 -15.48 20.81
C SER A 71 4.34 -15.31 22.11
N PRO A 72 3.54 -16.32 22.55
CA PRO A 72 2.81 -16.24 23.82
C PRO A 72 3.71 -16.02 25.04
N SER A 73 4.97 -16.47 24.97
CA SER A 73 5.96 -16.29 26.04
C SER A 73 6.71 -14.96 25.98
N GLY A 74 6.50 -14.14 24.93
CA GLY A 74 7.27 -12.92 24.69
C GLY A 74 8.77 -13.20 24.50
N CYS A 75 9.12 -14.44 24.11
CA CYS A 75 10.48 -14.91 23.94
C CYS A 75 10.59 -15.73 22.66
N LEU A 76 11.79 -15.71 22.07
CA LEU A 76 12.17 -16.60 20.99
C LEU A 76 13.07 -17.71 21.55
N ALA A 77 12.70 -18.98 21.33
CA ALA A 77 13.55 -20.11 21.70
C ALA A 77 14.76 -20.21 20.77
N ILE A 78 15.94 -20.32 21.37
CA ILE A 78 17.23 -20.58 20.71
C ILE A 78 17.53 -22.08 20.90
N GLY A 79 16.63 -22.94 20.42
CA GLY A 79 16.81 -24.39 20.49
C GLY A 79 17.75 -24.91 19.40
N GLU A 80 18.01 -26.23 19.40
CA GLU A 80 18.69 -26.97 18.33
C GLU A 80 17.87 -27.05 17.01
N GLU A 81 17.03 -26.07 16.71
CA GLU A 81 16.58 -25.93 15.33
C GLU A 81 17.84 -25.66 14.50
N PRO A 82 18.15 -26.49 13.48
CA PRO A 82 19.38 -26.33 12.76
C PRO A 82 19.40 -24.91 12.20
N VAL A 83 20.52 -24.22 12.36
CA VAL A 83 20.95 -22.98 11.68
C VAL A 83 20.42 -22.85 10.22
N ALA A 84 20.13 -23.98 9.55
CA ALA A 84 19.46 -24.07 8.26
C ALA A 84 17.96 -23.68 8.23
N ALA A 85 17.18 -23.92 9.29
CA ALA A 85 15.74 -23.66 9.39
C ALA A 85 15.42 -22.16 9.32
N TRP A 86 16.18 -21.32 10.01
CA TRP A 86 15.99 -19.86 9.96
C TRP A 86 16.23 -19.26 8.56
N GLY A 87 17.15 -19.84 7.79
CA GLY A 87 17.33 -19.49 6.37
C GLY A 87 16.10 -19.82 5.51
N THR A 88 15.26 -20.78 5.92
CA THR A 88 14.01 -21.14 5.22
C THR A 88 12.79 -20.39 5.74
N LEU A 89 12.81 -19.94 6.99
CA LEU A 89 11.73 -19.16 7.63
C LEU A 89 11.78 -17.67 7.25
N LEU A 90 12.98 -17.14 7.03
CA LEU A 90 13.18 -15.75 6.62
C LEU A 90 12.74 -15.52 5.16
N PRO A 91 12.15 -14.36 4.84
CA PRO A 91 11.98 -13.92 3.45
C PRO A 91 13.30 -13.97 2.69
N THR A 92 13.28 -14.33 1.40
CA THR A 92 14.48 -14.61 0.59
C THR A 92 15.57 -13.53 0.69
N ALA A 93 15.21 -12.25 0.71
CA ALA A 93 16.18 -11.15 0.84
C ALA A 93 16.88 -11.15 2.21
N MET A 94 16.11 -11.33 3.28
CA MET A 94 16.61 -11.45 4.66
C MET A 94 17.42 -12.74 4.83
N ALA A 95 16.93 -13.87 4.32
CA ALA A 95 17.61 -15.16 4.35
C ALA A 95 18.97 -15.10 3.65
N ARG A 96 19.05 -14.45 2.48
CA ARG A 96 20.32 -14.26 1.75
C ARG A 96 21.31 -13.44 2.58
N HIS A 97 20.85 -12.33 3.14
CA HIS A 97 21.66 -11.48 4.00
C HIS A 97 22.18 -12.24 5.23
N PHE A 98 21.27 -12.91 5.91
CA PHE A 98 21.54 -13.73 7.09
C PHE A 98 22.53 -14.87 6.80
N GLY A 99 22.37 -15.55 5.66
CA GLY A 99 23.29 -16.59 5.21
C GLY A 99 24.68 -16.07 4.83
N VAL A 100 24.78 -14.87 4.24
CA VAL A 100 26.06 -14.29 3.80
C VAL A 100 26.87 -13.77 4.98
N LEU A 101 26.26 -13.01 5.90
CA LEU A 101 26.98 -12.38 7.00
C LEU A 101 27.06 -13.25 8.25
N TYR A 102 26.04 -14.07 8.53
CA TYR A 102 25.95 -14.82 9.77
C TYR A 102 26.07 -16.32 9.55
N ALA A 103 26.27 -16.78 8.31
CA ALA A 103 26.26 -18.21 7.95
C ALA A 103 24.97 -18.95 8.35
N GLY A 104 23.87 -18.20 8.54
CA GLY A 104 22.61 -18.72 9.09
C GLY A 104 22.57 -18.86 10.60
N ASP A 105 23.62 -18.46 11.33
CA ASP A 105 23.74 -18.65 12.78
C ASP A 105 22.96 -17.57 13.54
N LEU A 106 21.80 -17.98 14.07
CA LEU A 106 20.91 -17.12 14.85
C LEU A 106 21.56 -16.69 16.17
N LEU A 107 22.22 -17.59 16.89
CA LEU A 107 22.86 -17.24 18.16
C LEU A 107 23.96 -16.20 17.94
N ARG A 108 24.72 -16.35 16.85
CA ARG A 108 25.73 -15.35 16.45
C ARG A 108 25.09 -14.00 16.11
N PHE A 109 24.00 -14.00 15.34
CA PHE A 109 23.27 -12.77 15.01
C PHE A 109 22.80 -12.07 16.29
N LEU A 110 22.10 -12.78 17.17
CA LEU A 110 21.56 -12.22 18.41
C LEU A 110 22.66 -11.65 19.33
N ARG A 111 23.82 -12.33 19.42
CA ARG A 111 24.98 -11.83 20.20
C ARG A 111 25.58 -10.55 19.62
N LEU A 112 25.57 -10.39 18.29
CA LEU A 112 26.08 -9.18 17.63
C LEU A 112 25.09 -8.01 17.71
N HIS A 113 23.81 -8.31 17.90
CA HIS A 113 22.72 -7.34 18.09
C HIS A 113 22.28 -7.27 19.56
N SER A 114 23.24 -7.27 20.49
CA SER A 114 22.98 -7.26 21.94
C SER A 114 22.33 -5.96 22.46
N ALA A 115 22.29 -4.91 21.64
CA ALA A 115 21.53 -3.69 21.93
C ALA A 115 20.03 -3.89 21.69
N ASP A 116 19.66 -4.82 20.82
CA ASP A 116 18.28 -5.11 20.43
C ASP A 116 17.71 -6.35 21.14
N PHE A 117 18.58 -7.31 21.47
CA PHE A 117 18.19 -8.58 22.08
C PHE A 117 18.92 -8.86 23.40
N ILE A 118 18.16 -9.38 24.36
CA ILE A 118 18.67 -9.88 25.64
C ILE A 118 18.62 -11.42 25.60
N LEU A 119 19.77 -12.04 25.80
CA LEU A 119 19.91 -13.50 25.85
C LEU A 119 19.81 -13.98 27.30
N ASP A 120 18.92 -14.92 27.57
CA ASP A 120 18.70 -15.54 28.88
C ASP A 120 18.66 -17.06 28.72
N GLY A 121 19.82 -17.71 28.89
CA GLY A 121 19.99 -19.13 28.55
C GLY A 121 19.70 -19.40 27.08
N ASP A 122 18.73 -20.30 26.84
CA ASP A 122 18.32 -20.73 25.50
C ASP A 122 17.14 -19.91 24.94
N VAL A 123 16.91 -18.69 25.45
CA VAL A 123 15.89 -17.80 24.90
C VAL A 123 16.42 -16.39 24.63
N ALA A 124 15.82 -15.73 23.65
CA ALA A 124 16.03 -14.32 23.34
C ALA A 124 14.77 -13.51 23.61
N ARG A 125 14.94 -12.34 24.22
CA ARG A 125 13.90 -11.31 24.43
C ARG A 125 14.31 -10.01 23.78
N LEU A 126 13.35 -9.12 23.54
CA LEU A 126 13.65 -7.76 23.09
C LEU A 126 14.17 -6.91 24.25
N SER A 127 15.12 -6.03 23.95
CA SER A 127 15.51 -4.97 24.86
C SER A 127 14.41 -3.89 24.95
N GLU A 128 14.37 -3.16 26.06
CA GLU A 128 13.39 -2.07 26.23
C GLU A 128 13.57 -0.96 25.19
N SER A 129 14.83 -0.59 24.91
CA SER A 129 15.16 0.38 23.85
C SER A 129 14.61 -0.06 22.51
N ARG A 130 14.64 -1.36 22.22
CA ARG A 130 14.13 -1.90 20.97
C ARG A 130 12.60 -1.86 20.90
N CYS A 131 11.92 -2.20 21.99
CA CYS A 131 10.46 -2.06 22.07
C CYS A 131 10.01 -0.62 21.77
N GLN A 132 10.66 0.37 22.37
CA GLN A 132 10.36 1.79 22.11
C GLN A 132 10.65 2.20 20.67
N TRP A 133 11.76 1.73 20.11
CA TRP A 133 12.13 2.00 18.72
C TRP A 133 11.11 1.41 17.72
N ASN A 134 10.60 0.21 17.95
CA ASN A 134 9.56 -0.41 17.11
C ASN A 134 8.29 0.44 17.06
N VAL A 135 7.84 0.96 18.22
CA VAL A 135 6.68 1.87 18.28
C VAL A 135 6.95 3.14 17.47
N ALA A 136 8.11 3.77 17.66
CA ALA A 136 8.49 4.97 16.92
C ALA A 136 8.60 4.72 15.40
N GLN A 137 9.04 3.53 14.98
CA GLN A 137 9.07 3.18 13.56
C GLN A 137 7.68 3.00 12.96
N ARG A 138 6.76 2.33 13.65
CA ARG A 138 5.37 2.21 13.15
C ARG A 138 4.74 3.58 12.91
N VAL A 139 5.02 4.56 13.77
CA VAL A 139 4.59 5.95 13.59
C VAL A 139 5.26 6.59 12.37
N ARG A 140 6.56 6.39 12.17
CA ARG A 140 7.29 6.91 10.99
C ARG A 140 6.78 6.32 9.67
N GLU A 141 6.28 5.08 9.71
CA GLU A 141 5.79 4.35 8.55
C GLU A 141 4.30 4.56 8.28
N GLU A 142 3.60 5.30 9.14
CA GLU A 142 2.14 5.45 9.11
C GLU A 142 1.63 5.94 7.73
N SER A 143 2.27 6.95 7.15
CA SER A 143 1.90 7.48 5.83
C SER A 143 2.03 6.43 4.72
N LEU A 144 3.12 5.67 4.72
CA LEU A 144 3.40 4.62 3.75
C LEU A 144 2.46 3.43 3.93
N LEU A 145 2.17 3.05 5.19
CA LEU A 145 1.17 2.06 5.55
C LEU A 145 -0.20 2.44 4.97
N PHE A 146 -0.66 3.66 5.22
CA PHE A 146 -1.95 4.14 4.73
C PHE A 146 -2.02 4.22 3.21
N PHE A 147 -0.94 4.62 2.54
CA PHE A 147 -0.86 4.57 1.08
C PHE A 147 -1.11 3.16 0.55
N PHE A 148 -0.45 2.15 1.10
CA PHE A 148 -0.62 0.76 0.61
C PHE A 148 -1.94 0.14 1.04
N VAL A 149 -2.48 0.50 2.21
CA VAL A 149 -3.83 0.11 2.63
C VAL A 149 -4.86 0.64 1.63
N ASP A 150 -4.82 1.94 1.35
CA ASP A 150 -5.72 2.57 0.40
C ASP A 150 -5.57 1.96 -1.00
N LEU A 151 -4.33 1.80 -1.49
CA LEU A 151 -4.05 1.21 -2.79
C LEU A 151 -4.58 -0.23 -2.94
N LEU A 152 -4.27 -1.12 -1.98
CA LEU A 152 -4.69 -2.53 -2.05
C LEU A 152 -6.21 -2.67 -1.98
N GLN A 153 -6.85 -1.80 -1.21
CA GLN A 153 -8.30 -1.72 -1.13
C GLN A 153 -8.92 -1.21 -2.45
N LYS A 154 -8.33 -0.18 -3.08
CA LYS A 154 -8.74 0.36 -4.40
C LYS A 154 -8.64 -0.66 -5.50
N ILE A 155 -7.53 -1.37 -5.58
CA ILE A 155 -7.30 -2.36 -6.64
C ILE A 155 -7.96 -3.71 -6.31
N GLY A 156 -8.65 -3.81 -5.17
CA GLY A 156 -9.46 -4.98 -4.81
C GLY A 156 -8.66 -6.23 -4.49
N ALA A 157 -7.42 -6.13 -4.03
CA ALA A 157 -6.59 -7.31 -3.70
C ALA A 157 -7.24 -8.15 -2.57
N THR A 158 -7.38 -9.45 -2.79
CA THR A 158 -8.00 -10.40 -1.83
C THR A 158 -7.10 -11.60 -1.57
N GLU A 159 -7.51 -12.45 -0.63
CA GLU A 159 -6.86 -13.75 -0.39
C GLU A 159 -6.93 -14.66 -1.62
N ASP A 160 -8.11 -14.76 -2.26
CA ASP A 160 -8.30 -15.57 -3.47
C ASP A 160 -7.59 -14.97 -4.70
N ALA A 161 -7.37 -13.66 -4.70
CA ALA A 161 -6.68 -12.95 -5.76
C ALA A 161 -5.68 -11.92 -5.19
N PRO A 162 -4.50 -12.36 -4.71
CA PRO A 162 -3.49 -11.45 -4.22
C PRO A 162 -3.00 -10.52 -5.34
N CYS A 163 -2.65 -9.27 -5.02
CA CYS A 163 -2.04 -8.38 -6.01
C CYS A 163 -0.54 -8.72 -6.18
N PRO A 164 -0.03 -9.01 -7.38
CA PRO A 164 1.39 -9.23 -7.58
C PRO A 164 2.24 -8.05 -7.10
N ILE A 165 3.34 -8.30 -6.38
CA ILE A 165 4.24 -7.22 -5.90
C ILE A 165 4.74 -6.35 -7.05
N ARG A 166 5.06 -6.97 -8.20
CA ARG A 166 5.46 -6.25 -9.43
C ARG A 166 4.40 -5.28 -9.94
N THR A 167 3.13 -5.56 -9.68
CA THR A 167 2.01 -4.68 -10.05
C THR A 167 1.95 -3.51 -9.07
N VAL A 168 2.09 -3.77 -7.77
CA VAL A 168 2.18 -2.73 -6.74
C VAL A 168 3.35 -1.77 -7.02
N CYS A 169 4.51 -2.28 -7.48
CA CYS A 169 5.65 -1.45 -7.85
C CYS A 169 5.33 -0.37 -8.90
N LYS A 170 4.33 -0.58 -9.76
CA LYS A 170 3.91 0.41 -10.77
C LYS A 170 3.27 1.65 -10.15
N TYR A 171 2.82 1.55 -8.90
CA TYR A 171 2.18 2.63 -8.16
C TYR A 171 3.17 3.46 -7.32
N LEU A 172 4.45 3.09 -7.28
CA LEU A 172 5.45 3.80 -6.47
C LEU A 172 5.68 5.25 -6.91
N SER A 173 5.41 5.57 -8.19
CA SER A 173 5.50 6.94 -8.69
C SER A 173 4.56 7.91 -7.96
N PHE A 174 3.45 7.41 -7.39
CA PHE A 174 2.42 8.22 -6.73
C PHE A 174 2.66 8.43 -5.23
N ILE A 175 3.69 7.78 -4.67
CA ILE A 175 4.07 7.96 -3.27
C ILE A 175 4.73 9.35 -3.09
N LYS A 176 4.49 9.99 -1.94
CA LYS A 176 5.11 11.28 -1.57
C LYS A 176 6.64 11.12 -1.46
N SER A 177 7.41 12.16 -1.78
CA SER A 177 8.88 12.07 -1.84
C SER A 177 9.51 11.58 -0.53
N GLN A 178 9.00 12.03 0.62
CA GLN A 178 9.47 11.59 1.94
C GLN A 178 9.27 10.07 2.16
N ASP A 179 8.14 9.54 1.71
CA ASP A 179 7.79 8.12 1.89
C ASP A 179 8.58 7.25 0.90
N LYS A 180 8.91 7.79 -0.28
CA LYS A 180 9.86 7.17 -1.22
C LYS A 180 11.25 7.05 -0.61
N THR A 181 11.75 8.11 0.05
CA THR A 181 13.03 8.07 0.76
C THR A 181 12.99 7.04 1.88
N LEU A 182 11.91 7.00 2.68
CA LEU A 182 11.76 5.98 3.72
C LEU A 182 11.78 4.56 3.15
N LEU A 183 11.09 4.32 2.03
CA LEU A 183 11.11 3.01 1.36
C LEU A 183 12.49 2.69 0.76
N ASN A 184 13.21 3.68 0.24
CA ASN A 184 14.55 3.49 -0.30
C ASN A 184 15.55 3.16 0.81
N ASP A 185 15.63 4.00 1.84
CA ASP A 185 16.66 3.92 2.87
C ASP A 185 16.35 2.80 3.86
N GLY A 186 15.08 2.65 4.24
CA GLY A 186 14.63 1.66 5.20
C GLY A 186 14.44 0.28 4.60
N TYR A 187 14.16 0.16 3.30
CA TYR A 187 13.77 -1.11 2.67
C TYR A 187 14.49 -1.46 1.38
N ASN A 188 15.46 -0.63 0.93
CA ASN A 188 16.13 -0.78 -0.37
C ASN A 188 15.13 -1.00 -1.51
N LEU A 189 13.99 -0.30 -1.48
CA LEU A 189 12.88 -0.42 -2.42
C LEU A 189 12.22 -1.82 -2.47
N SER A 190 12.51 -2.69 -1.50
CA SER A 190 11.94 -4.04 -1.42
C SER A 190 10.55 -4.02 -0.76
N LEU A 191 9.51 -3.84 -1.57
CA LEU A 191 8.12 -3.91 -1.10
C LEU A 191 7.78 -5.23 -0.42
N ARG A 192 8.40 -6.34 -0.84
CA ARG A 192 8.18 -7.63 -0.19
C ARG A 192 8.66 -7.61 1.26
N VAL A 193 9.80 -6.98 1.53
CA VAL A 193 10.30 -6.82 2.91
C VAL A 193 9.36 -5.90 3.69
N PHE A 194 8.95 -4.77 3.09
CA PHE A 194 7.99 -3.85 3.71
C PHE A 194 6.69 -4.55 4.15
N PHE A 195 6.05 -5.32 3.26
CA PHE A 195 4.80 -6.00 3.58
C PHE A 195 4.97 -7.13 4.59
N VAL A 196 6.09 -7.86 4.56
CA VAL A 196 6.36 -8.88 5.58
C VAL A 196 6.59 -8.25 6.96
N LEU A 197 7.28 -7.11 7.04
CA LEU A 197 7.53 -6.43 8.30
C LEU A 197 6.29 -5.68 8.85
N ASN A 198 5.23 -5.55 8.06
CA ASN A 198 3.95 -4.96 8.45
C ASN A 198 2.82 -6.00 8.33
N HIS A 199 3.09 -7.20 8.86
CA HIS A 199 2.24 -8.39 8.75
C HIS A 199 0.87 -8.25 9.46
N ASP A 200 0.76 -7.35 10.44
CA ASP A 200 -0.47 -7.03 11.15
C ASP A 200 -1.54 -6.42 10.23
N VAL A 201 -1.08 -5.73 9.18
CA VAL A 201 -1.93 -5.11 8.16
C VAL A 201 -1.98 -5.94 6.88
N PHE A 202 -0.84 -6.47 6.44
CA PHE A 202 -0.70 -7.13 5.14
C PHE A 202 -0.47 -8.63 5.26
N VAL A 203 -1.00 -9.38 4.30
CA VAL A 203 -0.65 -10.78 4.10
C VAL A 203 0.16 -10.88 2.80
N THR A 204 1.38 -11.41 2.92
CA THR A 204 2.29 -11.59 1.78
C THR A 204 2.33 -13.06 1.39
N THR A 205 2.06 -13.36 0.11
CA THR A 205 2.21 -14.70 -0.46
C THR A 205 3.56 -14.82 -1.19
N GLY A 206 3.82 -15.97 -1.82
CA GLY A 206 5.03 -16.14 -2.62
C GLY A 206 5.20 -15.12 -3.75
N TRP A 207 4.10 -14.57 -4.27
CA TRP A 207 4.08 -13.73 -5.47
C TRP A 207 3.29 -12.41 -5.32
N GLY A 208 2.45 -12.28 -4.30
CA GLY A 208 1.56 -11.13 -4.15
C GLY A 208 1.31 -10.71 -2.70
N VAL A 209 0.44 -9.72 -2.55
CA VAL A 209 0.05 -9.14 -1.26
C VAL A 209 -1.44 -8.78 -1.28
N PHE A 210 -2.08 -8.88 -0.11
CA PHE A 210 -3.44 -8.40 0.13
C PHE A 210 -3.57 -7.91 1.58
N LEU A 211 -4.71 -7.27 1.89
CA LEU A 211 -5.00 -6.78 3.24
C LEU A 211 -5.54 -7.90 4.11
N ARG A 212 -4.98 -8.06 5.32
CA ARG A 212 -5.47 -9.04 6.30
C ARG A 212 -6.94 -8.79 6.64
N ASN A 213 -7.30 -7.53 6.85
CA ASN A 213 -8.65 -7.09 7.21
C ASN A 213 -9.26 -6.22 6.09
N ARG A 214 -9.42 -6.80 4.89
CA ARG A 214 -10.10 -6.11 3.79
C ARG A 214 -11.54 -5.76 4.17
N ASP A 215 -12.00 -4.57 3.80
CA ASP A 215 -13.40 -4.21 3.94
C ASP A 215 -14.09 -4.20 2.55
N PRO A 216 -15.13 -5.04 2.33
CA PRO A 216 -15.87 -5.02 1.08
C PRO A 216 -16.65 -3.71 0.82
N ARG A 217 -16.83 -2.86 1.84
CA ARG A 217 -17.62 -1.61 1.77
C ARG A 217 -16.79 -0.39 1.38
N TYR A 218 -15.72 -0.58 0.62
CA TYR A 218 -14.83 0.50 0.23
C TYR A 218 -15.53 1.65 -0.50
N GLY A 219 -16.49 1.33 -1.37
CA GLY A 219 -17.29 2.34 -2.06
C GLY A 219 -18.02 3.28 -1.09
N ALA A 220 -18.54 2.79 0.04
CA ALA A 220 -19.22 3.62 1.02
C ALA A 220 -18.25 4.61 1.72
N ALA A 221 -17.00 4.17 1.97
CA ALA A 221 -15.95 5.05 2.48
C ALA A 221 -15.56 6.12 1.46
N LEU A 222 -15.42 5.76 0.18
CA LEU A 222 -15.16 6.73 -0.89
C LEU A 222 -16.30 7.72 -1.07
N PHE A 223 -17.54 7.26 -0.97
CA PHE A 223 -18.71 8.14 -1.01
C PHE A 223 -18.68 9.15 0.14
N LEU A 224 -18.40 8.68 1.36
CA LEU A 224 -18.22 9.57 2.52
C LEU A 224 -17.07 10.55 2.29
N LYS A 225 -15.94 10.11 1.74
CA LYS A 225 -14.79 10.97 1.38
C LYS A 225 -15.24 12.09 0.43
N GLN A 226 -16.04 11.79 -0.59
CA GLN A 226 -16.57 12.80 -1.52
C GLN A 226 -17.52 13.80 -0.84
N LEU A 227 -18.38 13.34 0.08
CA LEU A 227 -19.25 14.22 0.85
C LEU A 227 -18.46 15.19 1.73
N VAL A 228 -17.40 14.70 2.39
CA VAL A 228 -16.49 15.54 3.18
C VAL A 228 -15.84 16.58 2.29
N LYS A 229 -15.24 16.18 1.16
CA LYS A 229 -14.62 17.13 0.23
C LYS A 229 -15.62 18.21 -0.25
N ARG A 230 -16.87 17.81 -0.53
CA ARG A 230 -17.95 18.73 -0.93
C ARG A 230 -18.30 19.73 0.16
N LEU A 231 -18.44 19.30 1.42
CA LEU A 231 -18.77 20.19 2.54
C LEU A 231 -17.62 21.11 2.89
N VAL A 232 -16.40 20.58 2.88
CA VAL A 232 -15.17 21.37 3.00
C VAL A 232 -15.14 22.51 1.99
N ARG A 233 -15.59 22.32 0.75
CA ARG A 233 -15.71 23.43 -0.22
C ARG A 233 -16.75 24.47 0.20
N ILE A 234 -17.93 24.03 0.66
CA ILE A 234 -19.03 24.93 1.04
C ILE A 234 -18.62 25.80 2.24
N TYR A 235 -17.93 25.22 3.21
CA TYR A 235 -17.58 25.88 4.48
C TYR A 235 -16.15 26.43 4.53
N GLY A 236 -15.27 25.98 3.64
CA GLY A 236 -13.81 26.20 3.66
C GLY A 236 -13.32 27.55 3.13
N SER A 237 -14.21 28.46 2.73
CA SER A 237 -13.84 29.86 2.49
C SER A 237 -13.45 30.63 3.78
N ARG A 238 -13.36 29.96 4.93
CA ARG A 238 -12.90 30.54 6.20
C ARG A 238 -11.48 30.07 6.53
N SER A 239 -10.54 30.90 6.09
CA SER A 239 -9.16 31.08 6.55
C SER A 239 -8.83 30.50 7.94
N SER A 240 -8.28 29.28 7.97
CA SER A 240 -7.26 28.86 8.95
C SER A 240 -6.59 27.60 8.42
N GLY A 241 -5.27 27.45 8.55
CA GLY A 241 -4.49 26.33 8.03
C GLY A 241 -4.77 24.96 8.68
N GLN A 242 -5.94 24.74 9.26
CA GLN A 242 -6.41 23.43 9.75
C GLN A 242 -7.29 22.76 8.69
N ALA A 243 -7.19 21.44 8.58
CA ALA A 243 -8.09 20.66 7.75
C ALA A 243 -9.54 20.92 8.19
N PRO A 244 -10.42 21.41 7.31
CA PRO A 244 -11.78 21.79 7.68
C PRO A 244 -12.55 20.56 8.18
N LYS A 245 -13.02 20.67 9.42
CA LYS A 245 -13.77 19.63 10.12
C LYS A 245 -15.23 19.71 9.73
N VAL A 246 -15.85 18.54 9.54
CA VAL A 246 -17.26 18.41 9.20
C VAL A 246 -17.96 17.60 10.29
N THR A 247 -19.19 17.96 10.63
CA THR A 247 -19.94 17.22 11.65
C THR A 247 -20.49 15.91 11.09
N VAL A 248 -20.58 14.90 11.96
CA VAL A 248 -21.17 13.60 11.61
C VAL A 248 -22.65 13.74 11.26
N GLU A 249 -23.38 14.61 11.94
CA GLU A 249 -24.80 14.87 11.72
C GLU A 249 -25.05 15.41 10.29
N GLU A 250 -24.30 16.41 9.86
CA GLU A 250 -24.40 16.97 8.50
C GLU A 250 -24.09 15.92 7.43
N LEU A 251 -23.01 15.15 7.62
CA LEU A 251 -22.64 14.07 6.69
C LEU A 251 -23.71 13.00 6.63
N ALA A 252 -24.27 12.61 7.77
CA ALA A 252 -25.32 11.61 7.87
C ALA A 252 -26.60 12.06 7.14
N LEU A 253 -27.00 13.32 7.33
CA LEU A 253 -28.16 13.90 6.66
C LEU A 253 -27.98 13.91 5.14
N ILE A 254 -26.83 14.37 4.65
CA ILE A 254 -26.55 14.44 3.21
C ILE A 254 -26.40 13.04 2.61
N ALA A 255 -25.73 12.12 3.30
CA ALA A 255 -25.57 10.75 2.84
C ALA A 255 -26.92 10.04 2.69
N LYS A 256 -27.80 10.17 3.69
CA LYS A 256 -29.13 9.56 3.71
C LYS A 256 -30.04 10.04 2.57
N HIS A 257 -29.93 11.31 2.19
CA HIS A 257 -30.76 11.93 1.15
C HIS A 257 -30.06 12.05 -0.21
N SER A 258 -28.90 11.41 -0.38
CA SER A 258 -28.18 11.42 -1.65
C SER A 258 -28.87 10.53 -2.69
N SER A 259 -28.81 10.94 -3.96
CA SER A 259 -29.21 10.13 -5.10
C SER A 259 -28.18 9.05 -5.49
N SER A 260 -27.04 8.98 -4.81
CA SER A 260 -26.01 7.96 -5.07
C SER A 260 -26.55 6.55 -4.76
N PRO A 261 -26.21 5.52 -5.56
CA PRO A 261 -26.52 4.13 -5.21
C PRO A 261 -25.87 3.67 -3.91
N LEU A 262 -24.86 4.40 -3.42
CA LEU A 262 -24.18 4.14 -2.14
C LEU A 262 -24.91 4.77 -0.94
N ALA A 263 -25.93 5.60 -1.16
CA ALA A 263 -26.75 6.19 -0.09
C ALA A 263 -27.49 5.12 0.73
N GLN A 264 -27.78 3.95 0.12
CA GLN A 264 -28.45 2.82 0.79
C GLN A 264 -27.72 2.34 2.06
N TYR A 265 -26.40 2.55 2.15
CA TYR A 265 -25.61 2.19 3.34
C TYR A 265 -25.90 3.09 4.56
N PHE A 266 -26.58 4.21 4.36
CA PHE A 266 -26.80 5.24 5.38
C PHE A 266 -28.29 5.47 5.70
N VAL A 267 -29.20 4.67 5.12
CA VAL A 267 -30.65 4.84 5.33
C VAL A 267 -31.02 4.62 6.79
N ASP A 268 -30.49 3.55 7.37
CA ASP A 268 -30.71 3.16 8.76
C ASP A 268 -29.52 3.56 9.63
N SER A 269 -29.78 4.36 10.67
CA SER A 269 -28.74 4.80 11.62
C SER A 269 -27.55 5.52 10.96
N ALA A 270 -27.85 6.45 10.05
CA ALA A 270 -26.89 7.21 9.23
C ALA A 270 -25.64 7.69 10.00
N GLU A 271 -25.82 8.34 11.16
CA GLU A 271 -24.68 8.83 11.95
C GLU A 271 -23.78 7.70 12.47
N ASN A 272 -24.38 6.61 12.94
CA ASN A 272 -23.61 5.46 13.42
C ASN A 272 -22.84 4.81 12.28
N GLN A 273 -23.42 4.75 11.08
CA GLN A 273 -22.74 4.25 9.88
C GLN A 273 -21.59 5.17 9.47
N VAL A 274 -21.78 6.49 9.49
CA VAL A 274 -20.72 7.48 9.24
C VAL A 274 -19.57 7.27 10.22
N ARG A 275 -19.84 7.17 11.53
CA ARG A 275 -18.80 6.92 12.55
C ARG A 275 -18.10 5.59 12.34
N ALA A 276 -18.86 4.53 12.08
CA ALA A 276 -18.33 3.18 11.92
C ALA A 276 -17.42 3.09 10.69
N ILE A 277 -17.85 3.64 9.55
CA ILE A 277 -17.05 3.69 8.32
C ILE A 277 -15.81 4.56 8.56
N ALA A 278 -15.95 5.78 9.06
CA ALA A 278 -14.79 6.66 9.24
C ALA A 278 -13.71 6.06 10.16
N ARG A 279 -14.10 5.40 11.26
CA ARG A 279 -13.17 4.70 12.15
C ARG A 279 -12.52 3.48 11.52
N ARG A 280 -13.21 2.81 10.59
CA ARG A 280 -12.70 1.63 9.88
C ARG A 280 -11.72 1.98 8.75
N TYR A 281 -11.74 3.23 8.27
CA TYR A 281 -10.82 3.73 7.24
C TYR A 281 -9.93 4.85 7.77
N PRO A 282 -9.04 4.56 8.76
CA PRO A 282 -8.14 5.55 9.31
C PRO A 282 -7.14 6.09 8.28
N ALA A 283 -6.89 5.36 7.18
CA ALA A 283 -6.08 5.85 6.07
C ALA A 283 -6.71 7.07 5.35
N MET A 284 -8.04 7.22 5.40
CA MET A 284 -8.77 8.31 4.75
C MET A 284 -9.20 9.40 5.73
N PHE A 285 -9.65 9.01 6.92
CA PHE A 285 -10.34 9.90 7.84
C PHE A 285 -9.58 10.05 9.15
N HIS A 286 -9.66 11.26 9.70
CA HIS A 286 -9.53 11.51 11.12
C HIS A 286 -10.92 11.67 11.73
N VAL A 287 -11.09 11.14 12.93
CA VAL A 287 -12.33 11.24 13.71
C VAL A 287 -11.97 11.90 15.03
N SER A 288 -12.79 12.87 15.48
CA SER A 288 -12.60 13.52 16.78
C SER A 288 -12.69 12.50 17.92
N GLU A 289 -12.11 12.81 19.07
CA GLU A 289 -12.19 11.96 20.26
C GLU A 289 -13.65 11.64 20.66
N ARG A 290 -14.52 12.65 20.55
CA ARG A 290 -15.97 12.50 20.81
C ARG A 290 -16.72 11.77 19.69
N GLY A 291 -16.12 11.63 18.51
CA GLY A 291 -16.74 10.99 17.34
C GLY A 291 -17.89 11.78 16.72
N ASP A 292 -17.95 13.09 16.96
CA ASP A 292 -18.96 14.03 16.45
C ASP A 292 -18.47 14.80 15.21
N GLN A 293 -17.17 14.83 14.98
CA GLN A 293 -16.54 15.50 13.84
C GLN A 293 -15.55 14.58 13.14
N LEU A 294 -15.39 14.78 11.84
CA LEU A 294 -14.39 14.08 11.04
C LEU A 294 -13.82 14.99 9.95
N TRP A 295 -12.62 14.66 9.49
CA TRP A 295 -11.93 15.36 8.39
C TRP A 295 -11.03 14.39 7.64
N LEU A 296 -10.59 14.78 6.44
CA LEU A 296 -9.71 13.96 5.63
C LEU A 296 -8.26 14.06 6.12
N ARG A 297 -7.52 12.95 6.03
CA ARG A 297 -6.08 12.89 6.35
C ARG A 297 -5.26 13.76 5.42
N ASP A 298 -5.51 13.62 4.12
CA ASP A 298 -4.85 14.44 3.12
C ASP A 298 -5.56 15.78 3.00
N ALA A 299 -4.77 16.86 3.01
CA ALA A 299 -5.24 18.19 2.68
C ALA A 299 -5.83 18.14 1.27
N CYS A 300 -7.12 18.44 1.16
CA CYS A 300 -7.73 18.56 -0.14
C CYS A 300 -7.22 19.84 -0.80
N PRO A 301 -6.64 19.78 -2.02
CA PRO A 301 -6.46 21.00 -2.78
C PRO A 301 -7.83 21.70 -2.89
N PRO A 302 -7.86 23.03 -2.85
CA PRO A 302 -9.12 23.77 -3.00
C PRO A 302 -9.78 23.29 -4.28
N TRP A 303 -11.00 22.77 -4.13
CA TRP A 303 -11.79 22.30 -5.26
C TRP A 303 -11.97 23.48 -6.22
N PRO A 304 -11.62 23.37 -7.52
CA PRO A 304 -11.71 24.52 -8.41
C PRO A 304 -13.13 25.06 -8.43
N GLU A 305 -13.27 26.39 -8.51
CA GLU A 305 -14.57 27.02 -8.72
C GLU A 305 -15.22 26.36 -9.94
N ASN A 306 -16.37 25.70 -9.74
CA ASN A 306 -17.13 24.87 -10.71
C ASN A 306 -16.73 23.39 -10.88
N GLY A 307 -15.88 22.82 -10.01
CA GLY A 307 -15.35 21.47 -10.22
C GLY A 307 -16.29 20.29 -9.95
N TRP A 308 -17.36 20.41 -9.15
CA TRP A 308 -18.40 19.36 -9.08
C TRP A 308 -19.56 19.75 -9.98
N ASN A 309 -19.68 19.04 -11.10
CA ASN A 309 -20.68 19.24 -12.12
C ASN A 309 -21.25 17.86 -12.44
N ALA A 310 -22.53 17.63 -12.09
CA ALA A 310 -23.20 16.36 -12.36
C ALA A 310 -23.19 15.99 -13.85
N GLY A 311 -23.22 16.99 -14.75
CA GLY A 311 -23.05 16.80 -16.19
C GLY A 311 -21.62 16.39 -16.57
N ALA A 312 -20.59 16.93 -15.92
CA ALA A 312 -19.20 16.53 -16.15
C ALA A 312 -18.92 15.12 -15.62
N GLU A 313 -19.48 14.77 -14.46
CA GLU A 313 -19.42 13.41 -13.90
C GLU A 313 -20.10 12.41 -14.83
N SER A 314 -21.31 12.73 -15.32
CA SER A 314 -22.03 11.90 -16.31
C SER A 314 -21.24 11.77 -17.62
N SER A 315 -20.59 12.85 -18.08
CA SER A 315 -19.74 12.82 -19.27
C SER A 315 -18.50 11.95 -19.07
N ALA A 316 -17.90 11.97 -17.87
CA ALA A 316 -16.79 11.08 -17.53
C ALA A 316 -17.23 9.61 -17.46
N VAL A 317 -18.44 9.32 -16.97
CA VAL A 317 -19.01 7.96 -17.00
C VAL A 317 -19.18 7.50 -18.45
N ALA A 318 -19.77 8.34 -19.31
CA ALA A 318 -19.94 8.05 -20.73
C ALA A 318 -18.59 7.84 -21.44
N TYR A 319 -17.61 8.71 -21.18
CA TYR A 319 -16.26 8.59 -21.73
C TYR A 319 -15.61 7.24 -21.39
N PHE A 320 -15.59 6.86 -20.11
CA PHE A 320 -15.01 5.57 -19.73
C PHE A 320 -15.83 4.38 -20.21
N THR A 321 -17.15 4.55 -20.36
CA THR A 321 -18.01 3.53 -20.99
C THR A 321 -17.60 3.31 -22.43
N ASP A 322 -17.46 4.36 -23.23
CA ASP A 322 -17.03 4.28 -24.63
C ASP A 322 -15.63 3.70 -24.76
N VAL A 323 -14.68 4.11 -23.90
CA VAL A 323 -13.32 3.57 -23.86
C VAL A 323 -13.35 2.06 -23.62
N LEU A 324 -14.11 1.59 -22.63
CA LEU A 324 -14.20 0.17 -22.29
C LEU A 324 -14.97 -0.63 -23.36
N LEU A 325 -16.02 -0.07 -23.96
CA LEU A 325 -16.73 -0.68 -25.08
C LEU A 325 -15.82 -0.86 -26.29
N HIS A 326 -15.06 0.18 -26.64
CA HIS A 326 -14.17 0.18 -27.82
C HIS A 326 -13.10 -0.90 -27.74
N VAL A 327 -12.53 -1.14 -26.54
CA VAL A 327 -11.54 -2.20 -26.31
C VAL A 327 -12.18 -3.57 -25.98
N GLY A 328 -13.50 -3.66 -26.00
CA GLY A 328 -14.25 -4.89 -25.74
C GLY A 328 -14.18 -5.39 -24.30
N ALA A 329 -13.96 -4.49 -23.33
CA ALA A 329 -13.87 -4.79 -21.90
C ALA A 329 -15.25 -4.94 -21.25
N THR A 330 -16.00 -5.93 -21.70
CA THR A 330 -17.36 -6.26 -21.24
C THR A 330 -17.42 -7.57 -20.44
N SER A 331 -16.26 -8.18 -20.16
CA SER A 331 -16.16 -9.38 -19.34
C SER A 331 -14.85 -9.43 -18.58
N LEU A 332 -14.79 -10.26 -17.55
CA LEU A 332 -13.61 -10.48 -16.73
C LEU A 332 -12.36 -10.83 -17.56
N SER A 333 -12.51 -11.65 -18.60
CA SER A 333 -11.42 -12.08 -19.48
C SER A 333 -10.78 -10.93 -20.28
N ARG A 334 -11.54 -9.84 -20.50
CA ARG A 334 -11.14 -8.65 -21.27
C ARG A 334 -11.01 -7.40 -20.40
N ALA A 335 -11.01 -7.55 -19.07
CA ALA A 335 -10.93 -6.43 -18.15
C ALA A 335 -9.60 -5.67 -18.28
N ILE A 336 -9.67 -4.35 -18.18
CA ILE A 336 -8.55 -3.43 -18.39
C ILE A 336 -7.88 -3.11 -17.08
N CYS A 337 -6.55 -3.13 -17.06
CA CYS A 337 -5.76 -2.79 -15.88
C CYS A 337 -5.89 -1.30 -15.52
N PHE A 338 -5.98 -0.96 -14.23
CA PHE A 338 -6.08 0.44 -13.79
C PHE A 338 -4.88 1.30 -14.21
N ASN A 339 -3.69 0.72 -14.38
CA ASN A 339 -2.53 1.45 -14.92
C ASN A 339 -2.80 2.03 -16.33
N ASN A 340 -3.59 1.34 -17.16
CA ASN A 340 -3.96 1.84 -18.48
C ASN A 340 -5.05 2.93 -18.37
N ILE A 341 -5.98 2.76 -17.42
CA ILE A 341 -7.03 3.74 -17.13
C ILE A 341 -6.43 5.08 -16.68
N VAL A 342 -5.43 5.06 -15.79
CA VAL A 342 -4.73 6.27 -15.35
C VAL A 342 -4.13 7.02 -16.54
N GLY A 343 -3.55 6.31 -17.51
CA GLY A 343 -3.04 6.91 -18.75
C GLY A 343 -4.14 7.46 -19.68
N ALA A 344 -5.33 6.86 -19.66
CA ALA A 344 -6.46 7.28 -20.50
C ALA A 344 -7.06 8.64 -20.06
N VAL A 345 -6.84 9.08 -18.82
CA VAL A 345 -7.32 10.40 -18.33
C VAL A 345 -6.76 11.53 -19.18
N SER A 346 -5.47 11.48 -19.51
CA SER A 346 -4.80 12.54 -20.28
C SER A 346 -5.31 12.68 -21.72
N ALA A 347 -5.94 11.62 -22.24
CA ALA A 347 -6.55 11.57 -23.58
C ALA A 347 -8.06 11.89 -23.57
N ALA A 348 -8.67 12.13 -22.40
CA ALA A 348 -10.08 12.44 -22.30
C ALA A 348 -10.43 13.78 -22.97
N PRO A 349 -11.68 13.97 -23.45
CA PRO A 349 -12.17 15.26 -23.93
C PRO A 349 -11.94 16.36 -22.89
N ALA A 350 -11.68 17.60 -23.33
CA ALA A 350 -11.22 18.69 -22.46
C ALA A 350 -12.07 18.89 -21.20
N SER A 351 -13.41 18.84 -21.30
CA SER A 351 -14.32 18.97 -20.17
C SER A 351 -14.20 17.80 -19.18
N CYS A 352 -14.08 16.57 -19.68
CA CYS A 352 -13.89 15.37 -18.86
C CYS A 352 -12.51 15.35 -18.22
N LYS A 353 -11.48 15.71 -18.98
CA LYS A 353 -10.10 15.79 -18.51
C LYS A 353 -9.97 16.78 -17.35
N THR A 354 -10.45 18.01 -17.52
CA THR A 354 -10.42 19.03 -16.44
C THR A 354 -11.16 18.55 -15.19
N TYR A 355 -12.31 17.90 -15.35
CA TYR A 355 -13.05 17.32 -14.23
C TYR A 355 -12.27 16.19 -13.54
N LEU A 356 -11.79 15.19 -14.29
CA LEU A 356 -11.07 14.04 -13.75
C LEU A 356 -9.75 14.46 -13.09
N GLU A 357 -8.98 15.34 -13.71
CA GLU A 357 -7.70 15.82 -13.15
C GLU A 357 -7.89 16.68 -11.89
N SER A 358 -9.03 17.38 -11.76
CA SER A 358 -9.31 18.20 -10.58
C SER A 358 -9.97 17.44 -9.42
N VAL A 359 -10.92 16.56 -9.74
CA VAL A 359 -11.72 15.85 -8.73
C VAL A 359 -11.10 14.52 -8.33
N TYR A 360 -10.48 13.83 -9.29
CA TYR A 360 -9.90 12.50 -9.15
C TYR A 360 -8.44 12.47 -9.64
N PRO A 361 -7.55 13.30 -9.06
CA PRO A 361 -6.18 13.40 -9.52
C PRO A 361 -5.43 12.05 -9.39
N ALA A 362 -4.62 11.75 -10.40
CA ALA A 362 -3.71 10.61 -10.40
C ALA A 362 -4.40 9.27 -10.08
N LEU A 363 -4.08 8.65 -8.94
CA LEU A 363 -4.67 7.36 -8.54
C LEU A 363 -6.11 7.47 -8.05
N GLU A 364 -6.59 8.66 -7.71
CA GLU A 364 -7.98 8.84 -7.30
C GLU A 364 -8.96 8.59 -8.46
N VAL A 365 -8.50 8.53 -9.72
CA VAL A 365 -9.34 8.07 -10.83
C VAL A 365 -9.87 6.66 -10.63
N ILE A 366 -9.19 5.82 -9.85
CA ILE A 366 -9.70 4.48 -9.51
C ILE A 366 -10.96 4.60 -8.62
N ASP A 367 -11.00 5.61 -7.75
CA ASP A 367 -12.11 5.87 -6.83
C ASP A 367 -13.40 6.18 -7.61
N PHE A 368 -13.28 6.84 -8.76
CA PHE A 368 -14.41 7.11 -9.67
C PHE A 368 -15.17 5.82 -10.03
N PHE A 369 -14.47 4.75 -10.41
CA PHE A 369 -15.11 3.49 -10.79
C PHE A 369 -15.84 2.83 -9.61
N HIS A 370 -15.30 2.93 -8.40
CA HIS A 370 -15.97 2.44 -7.17
C HIS A 370 -17.24 3.22 -6.83
N LEU A 371 -17.32 4.49 -7.24
CA LEU A 371 -18.49 5.36 -7.01
C LEU A 371 -19.62 5.12 -8.02
N HIS A 372 -19.34 4.43 -9.13
CA HIS A 372 -20.32 4.09 -10.16
C HIS A 372 -20.50 2.56 -10.32
N PRO A 373 -20.87 1.83 -9.26
CA PRO A 373 -20.96 0.37 -9.28
C PRO A 373 -22.13 -0.16 -10.12
N SER A 374 -23.04 0.71 -10.60
CA SER A 374 -24.10 0.32 -11.55
C SER A 374 -23.57 0.14 -12.97
N VAL A 375 -22.44 0.78 -13.32
CA VAL A 375 -21.87 0.79 -14.68
C VAL A 375 -20.61 -0.07 -14.75
N PHE A 376 -19.73 0.06 -13.77
CA PHE A 376 -18.43 -0.59 -13.78
C PHE A 376 -18.37 -1.77 -12.83
N ASP A 377 -17.63 -2.80 -13.24
CA ASP A 377 -17.33 -3.99 -12.45
C ASP A 377 -15.84 -4.03 -12.08
N LEU A 378 -15.58 -4.15 -10.77
CA LEU A 378 -14.26 -4.17 -10.16
C LEU A 378 -14.01 -5.48 -9.40
N SER A 379 -14.73 -6.55 -9.74
CA SER A 379 -14.54 -7.89 -9.15
C SER A 379 -13.16 -8.48 -9.42
N SER A 380 -12.46 -7.98 -10.44
CA SER A 380 -11.10 -8.37 -10.78
C SER A 380 -10.07 -7.48 -10.11
N VAL A 381 -9.04 -8.11 -9.56
CA VAL A 381 -7.92 -7.36 -8.96
C VAL A 381 -7.19 -6.54 -10.01
N ASN A 382 -6.98 -5.28 -9.65
CA ASN A 382 -6.29 -4.28 -10.44
C ASN A 382 -6.91 -4.03 -11.83
N ARG A 383 -8.19 -4.33 -12.01
CA ARG A 383 -8.84 -4.22 -13.32
C ARG A 383 -10.28 -3.72 -13.21
N VAL A 384 -10.78 -3.20 -14.32
CA VAL A 384 -12.16 -2.76 -14.48
C VAL A 384 -12.71 -3.22 -15.84
N PHE A 385 -13.99 -3.53 -15.87
CA PHE A 385 -14.75 -3.80 -17.08
C PHE A 385 -16.17 -3.27 -16.91
N LEU A 386 -16.94 -3.23 -18.00
CA LEU A 386 -18.34 -2.84 -17.94
C LEU A 386 -19.17 -3.97 -17.37
N LYS A 387 -20.09 -3.63 -16.47
CA LYS A 387 -21.21 -4.53 -16.20
C LYS A 387 -21.99 -4.71 -17.50
N ASN A 388 -22.62 -5.87 -17.66
CA ASN A 388 -23.51 -6.11 -18.79
C ASN A 388 -24.63 -5.07 -18.75
N VAL A 389 -24.44 -3.96 -19.47
CA VAL A 389 -25.48 -3.00 -19.75
C VAL A 389 -26.37 -3.71 -20.75
N GLU A 390 -27.58 -4.07 -20.35
CA GLU A 390 -28.66 -4.24 -21.32
C GLU A 390 -28.69 -2.92 -22.09
N VAL A 391 -28.13 -2.93 -23.30
CA VAL A 391 -28.05 -1.76 -24.17
C VAL A 391 -29.49 -1.28 -24.35
N MET A 392 -29.87 -0.20 -23.65
CA MET A 392 -31.12 0.48 -23.96
C MET A 392 -31.03 0.85 -25.44
N PRO A 393 -31.97 0.37 -26.29
CA PRO A 393 -31.98 0.76 -27.68
C PRO A 393 -32.10 2.29 -27.75
N PRO A 394 -31.42 2.95 -28.71
CA PRO A 394 -31.56 4.38 -28.88
C PRO A 394 -33.05 4.69 -29.05
N ALA A 395 -33.55 5.65 -28.27
CA ALA A 395 -34.91 6.13 -28.39
C ALA A 395 -35.16 6.49 -29.85
N ALA A 396 -36.12 5.79 -30.47
CA ALA A 396 -36.50 6.03 -31.85
C ALA A 396 -36.84 7.53 -32.01
N PRO A 397 -36.34 8.19 -33.07
CA PRO A 397 -36.64 9.59 -33.29
C PRO A 397 -38.15 9.77 -33.41
N ALA A 398 -38.69 10.67 -32.61
CA ALA A 398 -40.06 11.14 -32.74
C ALA A 398 -40.22 11.80 -34.12
N GLY A 399 -40.97 11.15 -34.99
CA GLY A 399 -41.41 11.66 -36.28
C GLY A 399 -42.19 10.56 -37.01
N ALA A 400 -43.29 10.81 -37.68
CA ALA A 400 -44.01 12.03 -37.96
C ALA A 400 -45.48 11.63 -38.17
N GLY A 401 -46.39 12.58 -38.01
CA GLY A 401 -47.82 12.37 -38.23
C GLY A 401 -48.11 11.79 -39.62
N GLY A 402 -48.81 10.67 -39.63
CA GLY A 402 -49.52 10.16 -40.79
C GLY A 402 -51.01 10.32 -40.56
N GLN A 403 -51.55 11.45 -40.98
CA GLN A 403 -52.96 11.55 -41.35
C GLN A 403 -53.24 10.48 -42.42
N SER A 404 -54.23 9.63 -42.18
CA SER A 404 -54.93 8.93 -43.25
C SER A 404 -56.41 9.29 -43.12
N ASP A 405 -56.80 10.28 -43.92
CA ASP A 405 -58.17 10.48 -44.36
C ASP A 405 -58.59 9.27 -45.22
N GLY A 406 -59.87 8.93 -45.15
CA GLY A 406 -60.43 7.76 -45.78
C GLY A 406 -60.59 7.83 -47.30
N ALA A 407 -60.66 6.65 -47.90
CA ALA A 407 -61.59 6.24 -48.94
C ALA A 407 -61.59 4.70 -48.99
#